data_AF-A0A7C3T8U2-F1
#
_entry.id   AF-A0A7C3T8U2-F1
#
_cell.length_a   1.000
_cell.length_b   1.000
_cell.length_c   1.000
_cell.angle_alpha   90.00
_cell.angle_beta   90.00
_cell.angle_gamma   90.00
#
_symmetry.space_group_name_H-M   'P 1'
#
loop_
_entity.id
_entity.type
_entity.pdbx_description
1 polymer ?
#
loop_
_entity_poly.entity_id
_entity_poly.type
_entity_poly.pdbx_seq_one_letter_code
_entity_poly.pdbx_strand_id
1 'polypeptide(L)'
;MRSMILGGLVVHLLAIACTAGPTYTFTGLTRNDPTNVATGISQLWFQVGRSDQASVFTFHNDGPLPCSVTDIYIDDDAGTLDSITFMTNGPGVRYRIGARPSDPPGAEVAVPPFMTTPGLSAQSVPPTIRNGIGPGEWLTVGFDLAEGSDHADLLHGLDAGTIRVALHVQGFGNGGSESFVHIPAVPGPASITLVCLGLLMAGRLREQEKLRNPLD
;
A
#
# COMPACT_ATOMS: atom_id res chain seq x y z
N MET A 1 -28.26 -21.90 53.60
CA MET A 1 -28.56 -21.13 52.37
C MET A 1 -27.23 -20.72 51.76
N ARG A 2 -26.91 -21.23 50.56
CA ARG A 2 -25.64 -21.03 49.85
C ARG A 2 -25.68 -19.69 49.11
N SER A 3 -24.82 -18.74 49.47
CA SER A 3 -24.63 -17.50 48.69
C SER A 3 -23.49 -17.70 47.71
N MET A 4 -23.83 -17.75 46.42
CA MET A 4 -22.88 -17.85 45.29
C MET A 4 -22.18 -16.51 45.09
N ILE A 5 -20.84 -16.55 44.97
CA ILE A 5 -20.00 -15.41 44.58
C ILE A 5 -19.99 -15.36 43.05
N LEU A 6 -20.49 -14.28 42.46
CA LEU A 6 -20.47 -14.00 41.03
C LEU A 6 -19.17 -13.25 40.70
N GLY A 7 -18.18 -13.95 40.13
CA GLY A 7 -16.95 -13.36 39.63
C GLY A 7 -17.15 -12.77 38.24
N GLY A 8 -17.05 -11.45 38.09
CA GLY A 8 -17.09 -10.77 36.80
C GLY A 8 -15.78 -10.96 36.04
N LEU A 9 -15.85 -11.57 34.86
CA LEU A 9 -14.75 -11.65 33.89
C LEU A 9 -14.61 -10.29 33.19
N VAL A 10 -13.54 -9.55 33.49
CA VAL A 10 -13.17 -8.34 32.75
C VAL A 10 -12.35 -8.75 31.53
N VAL A 11 -12.98 -8.79 30.36
CA VAL A 11 -12.28 -8.91 29.07
C VAL A 11 -11.64 -7.56 28.77
N HIS A 12 -10.32 -7.45 28.97
CA HIS A 12 -9.55 -6.30 28.48
C HIS A 12 -9.37 -6.48 26.96
N LEU A 13 -10.14 -5.71 26.19
CA LEU A 13 -9.91 -5.55 24.76
C LEU A 13 -8.67 -4.66 24.59
N LEU A 14 -7.52 -5.25 24.27
CA LEU A 14 -6.33 -4.48 23.90
C LEU A 14 -6.62 -3.82 22.55
N ALA A 15 -6.94 -2.53 22.55
CA ALA A 15 -6.94 -1.74 21.33
C ALA A 15 -5.49 -1.45 20.95
N ILE A 16 -5.04 -1.96 19.81
CA ILE A 16 -3.74 -1.61 19.24
C ILE A 16 -3.84 -0.15 18.82
N ALA A 17 -3.10 0.75 19.47
CA ALA A 17 -2.96 2.12 19.01
C ALA A 17 -2.13 2.09 17.72
N CYS A 18 -2.78 2.21 16.56
CA CYS A 18 -2.10 2.43 15.31
C CYS A 18 -2.04 3.93 15.01
N THR A 19 -0.87 4.44 14.62
CA THR A 19 -0.79 5.75 13.98
C THR A 19 -0.99 5.56 12.49
N ALA A 20 -2.08 6.13 11.97
CA ALA A 20 -2.36 6.17 10.55
C ALA A 20 -1.32 7.05 9.84
N GLY A 21 -0.71 6.54 8.77
CA GLY A 21 0.25 7.25 7.93
C GLY A 21 -0.26 7.40 6.48
N PRO A 22 0.65 7.51 5.50
CA PRO A 22 0.27 7.78 4.11
C PRO A 22 -0.55 6.65 3.51
N THR A 23 -1.35 7.02 2.50
CA THR A 23 -2.18 6.11 1.72
C THR A 23 -1.64 5.99 0.31
N TYR A 24 -1.61 4.77 -0.20
CA TYR A 24 -1.14 4.43 -1.53
C TYR A 24 -2.26 3.78 -2.33
N THR A 25 -2.35 4.18 -3.59
CA THR A 25 -3.30 3.64 -4.58
C THR A 25 -2.55 2.79 -5.59
N PHE A 26 -3.31 2.13 -6.46
CA PHE A 26 -2.77 1.17 -7.41
C PHE A 26 -2.91 1.61 -8.86
N THR A 27 -2.09 1.01 -9.73
CA THR A 27 -2.27 0.96 -11.19
C THR A 27 -2.28 -0.49 -11.66
N GLY A 28 -2.85 -0.74 -12.84
CA GLY A 28 -2.86 -2.08 -13.42
C GLY A 28 -1.43 -2.55 -13.74
N LEU A 29 -1.04 -3.70 -13.19
CA LEU A 29 0.18 -4.40 -13.59
C LEU A 29 -0.12 -5.21 -14.85
N THR A 30 -1.14 -6.07 -14.78
CA THR A 30 -1.78 -6.64 -15.97
C THR A 30 -2.86 -5.68 -16.49
N ARG A 31 -3.23 -5.86 -17.76
CA ARG A 31 -4.24 -5.05 -18.46
C ARG A 31 -5.06 -5.91 -19.40
N ASN A 32 -5.56 -7.04 -18.90
CA ASN A 32 -6.28 -8.01 -19.72
C ASN A 32 -7.70 -7.49 -20.05
N ASP A 33 -8.32 -6.77 -19.11
CA ASP A 33 -9.62 -6.12 -19.22
C ASP A 33 -9.58 -4.69 -18.62
N PRO A 34 -9.84 -3.63 -19.41
CA PRO A 34 -9.81 -2.26 -18.92
C PRO A 34 -10.86 -1.94 -17.85
N THR A 35 -12.00 -2.65 -17.83
CA THR A 35 -13.05 -2.51 -16.82
C THR A 35 -12.60 -3.06 -15.47
N ASN A 36 -11.88 -4.20 -15.46
CA ASN A 36 -11.33 -4.77 -14.24
C ASN A 36 -10.26 -3.85 -13.64
N VAL A 37 -9.38 -3.32 -14.50
CA VAL A 37 -8.36 -2.35 -14.08
C VAL A 37 -9.01 -1.09 -13.51
N ALA A 38 -10.00 -0.52 -14.19
CA ALA A 38 -10.71 0.66 -13.70
C ALA A 38 -11.43 0.40 -12.36
N THR A 39 -12.04 -0.77 -12.22
CA THR A 39 -12.67 -1.20 -10.97
C THR A 39 -11.66 -1.23 -9.83
N GLY A 40 -10.55 -1.95 -10.00
CA GLY A 40 -9.51 -2.04 -8.96
C GLY A 40 -8.93 -0.68 -8.56
N ILE A 41 -8.59 0.17 -9.55
CA ILE A 41 -8.06 1.53 -9.28
C ILE A 41 -9.05 2.38 -8.46
N SER A 42 -10.36 2.21 -8.68
CA SER A 42 -11.39 3.03 -8.03
C SER A 42 -11.64 2.69 -6.56
N GLN A 43 -11.25 1.50 -6.09
CA GLN A 43 -11.67 1.00 -4.79
C GLN A 43 -10.57 0.35 -3.94
N LEU A 44 -9.43 0.00 -4.53
CA LEU A 44 -8.34 -0.65 -3.82
C LEU A 44 -7.28 0.37 -3.41
N TRP A 45 -6.89 0.31 -2.15
CA TRP A 45 -5.83 1.13 -1.59
C TRP A 45 -5.22 0.44 -0.36
N PHE A 46 -4.07 0.92 0.09
CA PHE A 46 -3.55 0.54 1.40
C PHE A 46 -2.98 1.75 2.13
N GLN A 47 -3.06 1.71 3.46
CA GLN A 47 -2.43 2.69 4.33
C GLN A 47 -1.28 2.06 5.08
N VAL A 48 -0.20 2.85 5.21
CA VAL A 48 0.96 2.50 6.00
C VAL A 48 0.86 3.20 7.34
N GLY A 49 1.15 2.48 8.42
CA GLY A 49 1.17 3.03 9.76
C GLY A 49 2.16 2.32 10.66
N ARG A 50 2.13 2.65 11.94
CA ARG A 50 2.87 1.92 12.97
C ARG A 50 1.93 1.44 14.05
N SER A 51 2.25 0.28 14.61
CA SER A 51 1.75 -0.18 15.90
C SER A 51 2.89 -0.14 16.91
N ASP A 52 2.60 -0.44 18.18
CA ASP A 52 3.63 -0.57 19.23
C ASP A 52 4.67 -1.67 18.94
N GLN A 53 4.38 -2.56 17.99
CA GLN A 53 5.16 -3.79 17.75
C GLN A 53 5.75 -3.89 16.33
N ALA A 54 5.24 -3.13 15.36
CA ALA A 54 5.58 -3.33 13.94
C ALA A 54 5.20 -2.12 13.07
N SER A 55 5.83 -2.03 11.89
CA SER A 55 5.25 -1.28 10.77
C SER A 55 4.05 -2.06 10.23
N VAL A 56 2.97 -1.38 9.86
CA VAL A 56 1.72 -2.03 9.43
C VAL A 56 1.23 -1.53 8.09
N PHE A 57 0.80 -2.44 7.23
CA PHE A 57 0.07 -2.13 6.01
C PHE A 57 -1.38 -2.59 6.19
N THR A 58 -2.34 -1.69 6.03
CA THR A 58 -3.76 -2.05 6.01
C THR A 58 -4.32 -1.89 4.62
N PHE A 59 -4.70 -3.01 4.02
CA PHE A 59 -5.26 -3.12 2.68
C PHE A 59 -6.77 -3.02 2.74
N HIS A 60 -7.35 -2.24 1.83
CA HIS A 60 -8.77 -1.93 1.79
C HIS A 60 -9.36 -2.17 0.41
N ASN A 61 -10.64 -2.51 0.42
CA ASN A 61 -11.51 -2.51 -0.74
C ASN A 61 -12.82 -1.80 -0.37
N ASP A 62 -12.88 -0.48 -0.54
CA ASP A 62 -14.00 0.34 -0.03
C ASP A 62 -15.12 0.56 -1.06
N GLY A 63 -14.97 0.01 -2.26
CA GLY A 63 -15.90 0.20 -3.36
C GLY A 63 -17.00 -0.85 -3.37
N PRO A 64 -18.14 -0.56 -4.03
CA PRO A 64 -19.27 -1.48 -4.09
C PRO A 64 -19.14 -2.55 -5.18
N LEU A 65 -18.20 -2.39 -6.13
CA LEU A 65 -18.12 -3.26 -7.29
C LEU A 65 -17.48 -4.59 -6.91
N PRO A 66 -17.96 -5.73 -7.44
CA PRO A 66 -17.39 -7.03 -7.12
C PRO A 66 -15.94 -7.12 -7.58
N CYS A 67 -15.04 -7.37 -6.64
CA CYS A 67 -13.70 -7.90 -6.82
C CYS A 67 -13.18 -8.36 -5.45
N SER A 68 -12.17 -9.23 -5.42
CA SER A 68 -11.54 -9.69 -4.20
C SER A 68 -10.03 -9.67 -4.38
N VAL A 69 -9.31 -8.94 -3.52
CA VAL A 69 -7.86 -9.13 -3.40
C VAL A 69 -7.65 -10.54 -2.88
N THR A 70 -6.90 -11.38 -3.60
CA THR A 70 -6.67 -12.77 -3.19
C THR A 70 -5.25 -12.98 -2.70
N ASP A 71 -4.31 -12.19 -3.21
CA ASP A 71 -2.88 -12.30 -2.91
C ASP A 71 -2.25 -10.91 -2.82
N ILE A 72 -1.26 -10.79 -1.94
CA ILE A 72 -0.46 -9.59 -1.68
C ILE A 72 1.00 -9.98 -1.81
N TYR A 73 1.78 -9.15 -2.48
CA TYR A 73 3.18 -9.36 -2.77
C TYR A 73 3.96 -8.09 -2.45
N ILE A 74 5.14 -8.25 -1.85
CA ILE A 74 6.06 -7.14 -1.62
C ILE A 74 7.39 -7.52 -2.24
N ASP A 75 7.87 -6.63 -3.09
CA ASP A 75 9.21 -6.61 -3.63
C ASP A 75 9.97 -5.53 -2.88
N ASP A 76 10.99 -5.93 -2.15
CA ASP A 76 11.82 -5.05 -1.33
C ASP A 76 13.28 -5.28 -1.70
N ASP A 77 13.70 -4.65 -2.80
CA ASP A 77 15.08 -4.64 -3.27
C ASP A 77 16.01 -3.90 -2.29
N ALA A 78 15.45 -3.02 -1.46
CA ALA A 78 16.20 -2.29 -0.44
C ALA A 78 16.53 -3.12 0.81
N GLY A 79 15.80 -4.22 1.05
CA GLY A 79 15.95 -5.06 2.24
C GLY A 79 15.54 -4.36 3.54
N THR A 80 14.55 -3.48 3.48
CA THR A 80 14.04 -2.70 4.63
C THR A 80 13.14 -3.52 5.54
N LEU A 81 12.39 -4.45 4.97
CA LEU A 81 11.46 -5.36 5.64
C LEU A 81 12.15 -6.72 5.85
N ASP A 82 12.05 -7.26 7.06
CA ASP A 82 12.59 -8.58 7.39
C ASP A 82 11.53 -9.68 7.19
N SER A 83 10.39 -9.55 7.87
CA SER A 83 9.36 -10.59 7.85
C SER A 83 7.95 -10.08 8.15
N ILE A 84 6.94 -10.83 7.70
CA ILE A 84 5.56 -10.66 8.16
C ILE A 84 5.44 -11.26 9.55
N THR A 85 5.06 -10.45 10.54
CA THR A 85 4.96 -10.86 11.94
C THR A 85 3.55 -11.27 12.34
N PHE A 86 2.55 -10.55 11.83
CA PHE A 86 1.16 -10.85 12.11
C PHE A 86 0.23 -10.41 10.97
N MET A 87 -0.97 -10.97 10.98
CA MET A 87 -2.08 -10.53 10.14
C MET A 87 -3.34 -10.42 10.98
N THR A 88 -3.99 -9.26 10.93
CA THR A 88 -5.30 -9.04 11.52
C THR A 88 -6.32 -8.99 10.40
N ASN A 89 -7.20 -9.98 10.36
CA ASN A 89 -8.22 -10.09 9.33
C ASN A 89 -9.45 -9.27 9.70
N GLY A 90 -10.00 -8.51 8.75
CA GLY A 90 -11.35 -7.99 8.85
C GLY A 90 -12.42 -9.10 8.79
N PRO A 91 -13.71 -8.76 8.94
CA PRO A 91 -14.80 -9.71 8.74
C PRO A 91 -14.70 -10.37 7.37
N GLY A 92 -14.93 -11.69 7.28
CA GLY A 92 -14.89 -12.43 6.00
C GLY A 92 -13.49 -12.78 5.47
N VAL A 93 -12.49 -11.98 5.83
CA VAL A 93 -11.11 -12.12 5.36
C VAL A 93 -10.36 -13.23 6.10
N ARG A 94 -9.61 -14.07 5.38
CA ARG A 94 -8.75 -15.11 5.97
C ARG A 94 -7.49 -15.35 5.15
N TYR A 95 -6.35 -14.90 5.66
CA TYR A 95 -5.05 -15.01 4.97
C TYR A 95 -4.06 -15.95 5.66
N ARG A 96 -3.09 -16.41 4.89
CA ARG A 96 -1.85 -17.06 5.34
C ARG A 96 -0.64 -16.45 4.64
N ILE A 97 0.53 -16.55 5.27
CA ILE A 97 1.80 -16.13 4.67
C ILE A 97 2.17 -17.07 3.52
N GLY A 98 2.80 -16.49 2.49
CA GLY A 98 3.28 -17.15 1.28
C GLY A 98 2.20 -17.32 0.24
N ALA A 99 2.23 -16.51 -0.82
CA ALA A 99 1.35 -16.63 -1.98
C ALA A 99 1.79 -17.74 -2.94
N ARG A 100 0.83 -18.27 -3.72
CA ARG A 100 1.08 -19.25 -4.79
C ARG A 100 0.24 -18.88 -6.01
N PRO A 101 0.85 -18.45 -7.13
CA PRO A 101 2.30 -18.35 -7.43
C PRO A 101 3.06 -17.37 -6.53
N SER A 102 4.40 -17.47 -6.51
CA SER A 102 5.28 -16.65 -5.66
C SER A 102 5.36 -15.19 -6.08
N ASP A 103 5.06 -14.90 -7.34
CA ASP A 103 5.02 -13.57 -7.93
C ASP A 103 3.64 -13.27 -8.50
N PRO A 104 3.23 -11.99 -8.55
CA PRO A 104 1.95 -11.63 -9.15
C PRO A 104 1.98 -11.92 -10.67
N PRO A 105 0.86 -12.33 -11.27
CA PRO A 105 0.75 -12.40 -12.73
C PRO A 105 1.16 -11.06 -13.37
N GLY A 106 1.97 -11.10 -14.43
CA GLY A 106 2.52 -9.92 -15.10
C GLY A 106 3.75 -9.30 -14.42
N ALA A 107 4.32 -9.94 -13.40
CA ALA A 107 5.56 -9.51 -12.75
C ALA A 107 6.72 -9.32 -13.73
N GLU A 108 6.83 -10.19 -14.73
CA GLU A 108 7.91 -10.22 -15.72
C GLU A 108 7.90 -9.06 -16.70
N VAL A 109 6.74 -8.38 -16.86
CA VAL A 109 6.60 -7.23 -17.77
C VAL A 109 6.75 -5.88 -17.05
N ALA A 110 6.89 -5.88 -15.73
CA ALA A 110 7.24 -4.68 -14.98
C ALA A 110 8.67 -4.24 -15.31
N VAL A 111 8.95 -2.94 -15.15
CA VAL A 111 10.29 -2.37 -15.37
C VAL A 111 10.73 -1.59 -14.12
N PRO A 112 11.73 -2.08 -13.36
CA PRO A 112 12.33 -3.42 -13.46
C PRO A 112 11.29 -4.53 -13.17
N PRO A 113 11.57 -5.81 -13.51
CA PRO A 113 10.67 -6.92 -13.19
C PRO A 113 10.30 -6.92 -11.70
N PHE A 114 9.05 -7.26 -11.38
CA PHE A 114 8.62 -7.38 -9.99
C PHE A 114 9.10 -8.73 -9.45
N MET A 115 9.82 -8.74 -8.34
CA MET A 115 10.38 -9.93 -7.72
C MET A 115 10.00 -9.92 -6.23
N THR A 116 9.02 -10.75 -5.88
CA THR A 116 8.52 -10.83 -4.52
C THR A 116 9.63 -11.30 -3.58
N THR A 117 9.92 -10.52 -2.56
CA THR A 117 10.90 -10.88 -1.53
C THR A 117 10.39 -12.13 -0.78
N PRO A 118 11.23 -13.18 -0.63
CA PRO A 118 10.83 -14.39 0.07
C PRO A 118 10.28 -14.10 1.47
N GLY A 119 9.09 -14.64 1.76
CA GLY A 119 8.41 -14.43 3.04
C GLY A 119 7.55 -13.17 3.12
N LEU A 120 7.66 -12.24 2.16
CA LEU A 120 6.87 -11.01 2.10
C LEU A 120 5.69 -11.11 1.11
N SER A 121 4.96 -12.22 1.17
CA SER A 121 3.69 -12.38 0.48
C SER A 121 2.64 -13.02 1.37
N ALA A 122 1.38 -12.80 1.03
CA ALA A 122 0.25 -13.40 1.73
C ALA A 122 -0.85 -13.76 0.73
N GLN A 123 -1.58 -14.84 1.00
CA GLN A 123 -2.72 -15.27 0.18
C GLN A 123 -3.92 -15.64 1.05
N SER A 124 -5.10 -15.37 0.50
CA SER A 124 -6.36 -15.86 1.05
C SER A 124 -6.41 -17.39 1.04
N VAL A 125 -6.91 -17.98 2.12
CA VAL A 125 -7.06 -19.45 2.21
C VAL A 125 -8.31 -19.91 1.45
N PRO A 126 -8.39 -21.17 0.98
CA PRO A 126 -9.58 -21.66 0.30
C PRO A 126 -10.86 -21.54 1.16
N PRO A 127 -12.02 -21.19 0.56
CA PRO A 127 -12.20 -20.74 -0.83
C PRO A 127 -11.64 -19.33 -1.08
N THR A 128 -10.65 -19.23 -1.98
CA THR A 128 -9.77 -18.07 -2.19
C THR A 128 -10.53 -16.75 -2.37
N ILE A 129 -11.42 -16.66 -3.37
CA ILE A 129 -12.18 -15.42 -3.66
C ILE A 129 -13.09 -15.01 -2.51
N ARG A 130 -13.65 -15.97 -1.75
CA ARG A 130 -14.60 -15.66 -0.66
C ARG A 130 -13.87 -15.19 0.60
N ASN A 131 -12.63 -15.60 0.79
CA ASN A 131 -11.82 -15.27 1.96
C ASN A 131 -10.81 -14.14 1.67
N GLY A 132 -10.78 -13.61 0.45
CA GLY A 132 -9.99 -12.46 0.09
C GLY A 132 -10.60 -11.16 0.60
N ILE A 133 -10.03 -10.02 0.21
CA ILE A 133 -10.53 -8.69 0.59
C ILE A 133 -11.57 -8.22 -0.41
N GLY A 134 -12.85 -8.49 -0.12
CA GLY A 134 -14.00 -8.07 -0.91
C GLY A 134 -14.51 -6.66 -0.55
N PRO A 135 -15.61 -6.22 -1.18
CA PRO A 135 -16.24 -4.93 -0.91
C PRO A 135 -16.53 -4.67 0.57
N GLY A 136 -16.01 -3.56 1.10
CA GLY A 136 -16.13 -3.13 2.50
C GLY A 136 -15.23 -3.88 3.49
N GLU A 137 -14.32 -4.73 3.00
CA GLU A 137 -13.44 -5.55 3.84
C GLU A 137 -12.00 -5.00 3.85
N TRP A 138 -11.20 -5.49 4.80
CA TRP A 138 -9.81 -5.06 4.99
C TRP A 138 -8.93 -6.16 5.58
N LEU A 139 -7.62 -6.01 5.42
CA LEU A 139 -6.58 -6.83 6.05
C LEU A 139 -5.45 -5.94 6.55
N THR A 140 -5.06 -6.06 7.82
CA THR A 140 -3.81 -5.47 8.33
C THR A 140 -2.71 -6.52 8.38
N VAL A 141 -1.55 -6.20 7.81
CA VAL A 141 -0.34 -7.01 7.84
C VAL A 141 0.75 -6.25 8.58
N GLY A 142 1.33 -6.87 9.62
CA GLY A 142 2.44 -6.33 10.39
C GLY A 142 3.78 -6.86 9.89
N PHE A 143 4.79 -5.99 9.91
CA PHE A 143 6.14 -6.28 9.47
C PHE A 143 7.18 -5.90 10.51
N ASP A 144 8.14 -6.81 10.71
CA ASP A 144 9.43 -6.45 11.32
C ASP A 144 10.29 -5.75 10.27
N LEU A 145 11.02 -4.74 10.73
CA LEU A 145 12.02 -4.04 9.93
C LEU A 145 13.37 -4.73 10.08
N ALA A 146 14.15 -4.74 9.01
CA ALA A 146 15.51 -5.24 9.04
C ALA A 146 16.37 -4.44 10.02
N GLU A 147 17.44 -5.06 10.53
CA GLU A 147 18.36 -4.40 11.47
C GLU A 147 18.90 -3.09 10.87
N GLY A 148 18.79 -2.00 11.63
CA GLY A 148 19.25 -0.68 11.20
C GLY A 148 18.27 0.09 10.30
N SER A 149 17.16 -0.53 9.88
CA SER A 149 16.07 0.16 9.18
C SER A 149 15.03 0.70 10.16
N ASP A 150 14.40 1.81 9.80
CA ASP A 150 13.27 2.35 10.53
C ASP A 150 12.03 2.58 9.64
N HIS A 151 10.96 3.10 10.24
CA HIS A 151 9.71 3.34 9.52
C HIS A 151 9.83 4.47 8.49
N ALA A 152 10.72 5.43 8.70
CA ALA A 152 10.96 6.47 7.70
C ALA A 152 11.65 5.88 6.47
N ASP A 153 12.56 4.91 6.65
CA ASP A 153 13.16 4.16 5.54
C ASP A 153 12.11 3.40 4.75
N LEU A 154 11.16 2.76 5.44
CA LEU A 154 10.02 2.08 4.81
C LEU A 154 9.17 3.04 3.95
N LEU A 155 8.82 4.20 4.50
CA LEU A 155 8.06 5.21 3.76
C LEU A 155 8.85 5.74 2.56
N HIS A 156 10.14 6.02 2.74
CA HIS A 156 11.02 6.44 1.65
C HIS A 156 11.07 5.37 0.55
N GLY A 157 11.20 4.10 0.91
CA GLY A 157 11.29 3.00 -0.05
C GLY A 157 10.03 2.86 -0.89
N LEU A 158 8.85 3.04 -0.29
CA LEU A 158 7.57 3.06 -1.01
C LEU A 158 7.46 4.27 -1.94
N ASP A 159 7.85 5.46 -1.47
CA ASP A 159 7.78 6.70 -2.25
C ASP A 159 8.80 6.73 -3.41
N ALA A 160 9.95 6.07 -3.24
CA ALA A 160 10.98 5.93 -4.25
C ALA A 160 10.73 4.74 -5.20
N GLY A 161 9.84 3.82 -4.83
CA GLY A 161 9.58 2.58 -5.58
C GLY A 161 10.66 1.51 -5.45
N THR A 162 11.57 1.62 -4.47
CA THR A 162 12.51 0.54 -4.09
C THR A 162 11.84 -0.53 -3.24
N ILE A 163 10.72 -0.19 -2.61
CA ILE A 163 9.75 -1.13 -2.04
C ILE A 163 8.49 -1.02 -2.89
N ARG A 164 8.02 -2.15 -3.43
CA ARG A 164 6.85 -2.21 -4.31
C ARG A 164 5.84 -3.20 -3.77
N VAL A 165 4.61 -2.74 -3.62
CA VAL A 165 3.48 -3.57 -3.21
C VAL A 165 2.63 -3.90 -4.42
N ALA A 166 2.33 -5.19 -4.61
CA ALA A 166 1.46 -5.67 -5.67
C ALA A 166 0.33 -6.55 -5.12
N LEU A 167 -0.77 -6.58 -5.86
CA LEU A 167 -1.97 -7.37 -5.55
C LEU A 167 -2.26 -8.30 -6.71
N HIS A 168 -2.77 -9.49 -6.42
CA HIS A 168 -3.58 -10.26 -7.37
C HIS A 168 -5.04 -10.19 -6.95
N VAL A 169 -5.92 -9.83 -7.88
CA VAL A 169 -7.34 -9.57 -7.63
C VAL A 169 -8.16 -10.44 -8.57
N GLN A 170 -9.16 -11.12 -8.01
CA GLN A 170 -10.02 -12.07 -8.73
C GLN A 170 -11.50 -11.77 -8.46
N GLY A 171 -12.39 -12.42 -9.20
CA GLY A 171 -13.82 -12.37 -8.92
C GLY A 171 -14.46 -11.02 -9.29
N PHE A 172 -13.95 -10.38 -10.33
CA PHE A 172 -14.57 -9.17 -10.89
C PHE A 172 -16.01 -9.46 -11.36
N GLY A 173 -16.88 -8.45 -11.35
CA GLY A 173 -18.31 -8.61 -11.72
C GLY A 173 -18.53 -9.10 -13.16
N ASN A 174 -17.66 -8.71 -14.08
CA ASN A 174 -17.56 -9.19 -15.46
C ASN A 174 -16.64 -10.42 -15.64
N GLY A 175 -16.13 -10.97 -14.53
CA GLY A 175 -15.24 -12.12 -14.50
C GLY A 175 -13.76 -11.78 -14.66
N GLY A 176 -12.93 -12.81 -14.56
CA GLY A 176 -11.47 -12.71 -14.73
C GLY A 176 -10.72 -12.25 -13.49
N SER A 177 -9.47 -11.87 -13.72
CA SER A 177 -8.52 -11.41 -12.70
C SER A 177 -7.56 -10.38 -13.29
N GLU A 178 -7.05 -9.52 -12.41
CA GLU A 178 -6.02 -8.54 -12.74
C GLU A 178 -5.03 -8.47 -11.58
N SER A 179 -3.77 -8.18 -11.90
CA SER A 179 -2.76 -7.80 -10.93
C SER A 179 -2.57 -6.30 -10.94
N PHE A 180 -2.21 -5.76 -9.79
CA PHE A 180 -2.00 -4.34 -9.58
C PHE A 180 -0.67 -4.10 -8.89
N VAL A 181 -0.06 -2.94 -9.12
CA VAL A 181 1.13 -2.48 -8.40
C VAL A 181 0.86 -1.07 -7.88
N HIS A 182 1.32 -0.79 -6.67
CA HIS A 182 1.11 0.51 -6.07
C HIS A 182 1.85 1.61 -6.85
N ILE A 183 1.32 2.82 -6.79
CA ILE A 183 1.92 4.00 -7.40
C ILE A 183 2.78 4.67 -6.31
N PRO A 184 4.09 4.81 -6.51
CA PRO A 184 4.93 5.58 -5.59
C PRO A 184 4.38 6.99 -5.46
N ALA A 185 4.40 7.54 -4.24
CA ALA A 185 3.98 8.93 -4.04
C ALA A 185 4.98 9.83 -4.76
N VAL A 186 4.64 10.29 -5.97
CA VAL A 186 5.47 11.24 -6.70
C VAL A 186 5.62 12.47 -5.80
N PRO A 187 6.84 12.87 -5.38
CA PRO A 187 7.02 14.10 -4.65
C PRO A 187 6.42 15.21 -5.48
N GLY A 188 5.37 15.85 -4.97
CA GLY A 188 4.68 16.94 -5.65
C GLY A 188 5.71 17.95 -6.14
N PRO A 189 5.48 18.63 -7.28
CA PRO A 189 6.52 19.35 -8.00
C PRO A 189 7.07 20.55 -7.20
N ALA A 190 7.99 20.28 -6.29
CA ALA A 190 8.92 21.27 -5.74
C ALA A 190 9.75 21.89 -6.89
N SER A 191 9.88 21.17 -8.00
CA SER A 191 10.40 21.68 -9.27
C SER A 191 9.57 22.81 -9.88
N ILE A 192 8.22 22.79 -9.80
CA ILE A 192 7.42 23.96 -10.24
C ILE A 192 7.63 25.14 -9.29
N THR A 193 7.73 24.89 -7.99
CA THR A 193 7.95 25.97 -7.01
C THR A 193 9.32 26.63 -7.20
N LEU A 194 10.39 25.86 -7.43
CA LEU A 194 11.73 26.37 -7.76
C LEU A 194 11.79 27.08 -9.11
N VAL A 195 11.09 26.56 -10.13
CA VAL A 195 10.98 27.24 -11.44
C VAL A 195 10.20 28.56 -11.30
N CYS A 196 9.10 28.59 -10.55
CA CYS A 196 8.33 29.81 -10.30
C CYS A 196 9.15 30.84 -9.52
N LEU A 197 9.90 30.42 -8.49
CA LEU A 197 10.77 31.31 -7.73
C LEU A 197 11.93 31.84 -8.58
N GLY A 198 12.53 30.98 -9.43
CA GLY A 198 13.58 31.36 -10.38
C GLY A 198 13.12 32.38 -11.41
N LEU A 199 11.91 32.21 -11.97
CA LEU A 199 11.33 33.17 -12.92
C LEU A 199 10.96 34.51 -12.27
N LEU A 200 10.46 34.49 -11.03
CA LEU A 200 10.19 35.72 -10.25
C LEU A 200 11.49 36.51 -9.97
N MET A 201 12.59 35.83 -9.63
CA MET A 201 13.88 36.46 -9.39
C MET A 201 14.52 36.98 -10.69
N ALA A 202 14.44 36.23 -11.78
CA ALA A 202 14.91 36.68 -13.10
C ALA A 202 14.13 37.91 -13.61
N GLY A 203 12.81 37.96 -13.38
CA GLY A 203 11.97 39.12 -13.69
C GLY A 203 12.40 40.38 -12.94
N ARG A 204 12.64 40.27 -11.62
CA ARG A 204 13.11 41.39 -10.80
C ARG A 204 14.50 41.88 -11.19
N LEU A 205 15.42 40.99 -11.54
CA LEU A 205 16.77 41.38 -11.99
C LEU A 205 16.72 42.15 -13.31
N ARG A 206 15.83 41.78 -14.23
CA ARG A 206 15.63 42.46 -15.51
C ARG A 206 15.00 43.86 -15.35
N GLU A 207 14.12 44.04 -14.38
CA GLU A 207 13.58 45.38 -14.05
C GLU A 207 14.64 46.29 -13.42
N GLN A 208 15.49 45.76 -12.53
CA GLN A 208 16.61 46.50 -11.96
C GLN A 208 17.61 46.94 -13.03
N GLU A 209 17.83 46.12 -14.06
CA GLU A 209 18.71 46.47 -15.18
C GLU A 209 18.16 47.62 -16.04
N LYS A 210 16.84 47.64 -16.30
CA LYS A 210 16.17 48.76 -16.99
C LYS A 210 16.23 50.07 -16.21
N LEU A 211 16.08 50.01 -14.89
CA LEU A 211 16.20 51.20 -14.03
C LEU A 211 17.64 51.73 -13.98
N ARG A 212 18.64 50.88 -14.23
CA ARG A 212 20.06 51.26 -14.22
C ARG A 212 20.53 51.89 -15.54
N ASN A 213 19.82 51.66 -16.66
CA ASN A 213 20.14 52.24 -17.97
C ASN A 213 18.90 52.90 -18.62
N PRO A 214 18.50 54.11 -18.18
CA PRO A 214 17.27 54.76 -18.62
C PRO A 214 17.36 55.55 -19.94
N LEU A 215 18.29 55.24 -20.84
CA LEU A 215 18.48 56.00 -22.08
C LEU A 215 18.34 55.10 -23.32
N ASP A 216 17.09 54.98 -23.77
CA ASP A 216 16.65 54.96 -25.17
C ASP A 216 15.23 55.57 -25.24
#